data_AF-A0A3D2WKL4-F1
#
_entry.id   AF-A0A3D2WKL4-F1
#
_cell.length_a   1.000
_cell.length_b   1.000
_cell.length_c   1.000
_cell.angle_alpha   90.00
_cell.angle_beta   90.00
_cell.angle_gamma   90.00
#
_symmetry.space_group_name_H-M   'P 1'
#
loop_
_entity.id
_entity.type
_entity.pdbx_description
1 polymer ?
#
loop_
_entity_poly.entity_id
_entity_poly.type
_entity_poly.pdbx_seq_one_letter_code
_entity_poly.pdbx_strand_id
1 'polypeptide(L)'
;DVQEWSLNAATRTKEGIEQLPTGEKTTHAHQIRVDLSRPATTAGFQAPLDVVVPENQYLVFGDNRDHSSDSRYWGFVDDKLIVGKAQGIWMHLNGWVPSFSRNGWIQ
;
A
#
# COMPACT_ATOMS: atom_id res chain seq x y z
N ASP A 1 -8.38 27.63 2.76
CA ASP A 1 -6.94 27.43 2.50
C ASP A 1 -6.62 26.00 2.10
N VAL A 2 -7.06 25.62 0.89
CA VAL A 2 -6.74 24.36 0.24
C VAL A 2 -6.42 24.70 -1.22
N GLN A 3 -5.21 25.19 -1.45
CA GLN A 3 -4.59 25.48 -2.75
C GLN A 3 -3.13 25.07 -2.52
N GLU A 4 -2.56 24.03 -3.12
CA GLU A 4 -2.45 23.70 -4.53
C GLU A 4 -2.38 22.17 -4.68
N TRP A 5 -3.24 21.60 -5.53
CA TRP A 5 -3.24 20.18 -5.84
C TRP A 5 -2.84 20.04 -7.30
N SER A 6 -1.59 19.65 -7.58
CA SER A 6 -1.18 19.28 -8.94
C SER A 6 -1.64 17.84 -9.22
N LEU A 7 -2.94 17.72 -9.51
CA LEU A 7 -3.57 16.51 -10.04
C LEU A 7 -3.18 16.36 -11.52
N ASN A 8 -1.95 15.95 -11.80
CA ASN A 8 -1.57 15.54 -13.15
C ASN A 8 -1.89 14.04 -13.30
N ALA A 9 -3.09 13.78 -13.81
CA ALA A 9 -3.58 12.54 -14.42
C ALA A 9 -3.55 11.27 -13.55
N ALA A 10 -4.57 11.11 -12.71
CA ALA A 10 -4.87 9.83 -12.06
C ALA A 10 -5.61 8.88 -13.03
N THR A 11 -4.88 7.94 -13.63
CA THR A 11 -5.49 6.76 -14.24
C THR A 11 -5.58 5.69 -13.16
N ARG A 12 -6.81 5.28 -12.81
CA ARG A 12 -7.05 4.14 -11.91
C ARG A 12 -6.48 2.87 -12.56
N THR A 13 -5.43 2.29 -11.98
CA THR A 13 -4.97 0.96 -12.37
C THR A 13 -4.96 0.04 -11.16
N LYS A 14 -5.52 -1.16 -11.37
CA LYS A 14 -5.64 -2.25 -10.41
C LYS A 14 -4.25 -2.71 -9.97
N GLU A 15 -3.74 -2.20 -8.87
CA GLU A 15 -2.39 -2.51 -8.40
C GLU A 15 -2.43 -3.05 -6.98
N GLY A 16 -2.49 -4.37 -6.89
CA GLY A 16 -2.30 -5.10 -5.62
C GLY A 16 -1.79 -6.52 -5.81
N ILE A 17 -1.88 -7.07 -7.03
CA ILE A 17 -1.63 -8.50 -7.30
C ILE A 17 -0.42 -8.74 -8.21
N GLU A 18 0.03 -7.76 -8.98
CA GLU A 18 1.17 -7.85 -9.94
C GLU A 18 2.53 -7.39 -9.37
N GLN A 19 2.61 -6.91 -8.13
CA GLN A 19 3.80 -6.22 -7.58
C GLN A 19 4.73 -7.09 -6.73
N LEU A 20 4.56 -8.41 -6.68
CA LEU A 20 5.60 -9.25 -6.08
C LEU A 20 6.77 -9.33 -7.06
N PRO A 21 8.00 -8.97 -6.67
CA PRO A 21 9.13 -8.95 -7.59
C PRO A 21 9.35 -10.37 -8.12
N THR A 22 9.29 -10.51 -9.44
CA THR A 22 9.71 -11.74 -10.16
C THR A 22 11.23 -11.88 -10.23
N GLY A 23 11.97 -11.07 -9.46
CA GLY A 23 13.43 -10.96 -9.48
C GLY A 23 13.97 -9.87 -10.41
N GLU A 24 13.11 -9.21 -11.19
CA GLU A 24 13.48 -8.09 -12.06
C GLU A 24 13.32 -6.76 -11.32
N LYS A 25 14.32 -5.88 -11.38
CA LYS A 25 14.26 -4.53 -10.79
C LYS A 25 13.33 -3.66 -11.65
N THR A 26 12.09 -3.51 -11.21
CA THR A 26 11.11 -2.66 -11.89
C THR A 26 10.90 -1.35 -11.13
N THR A 27 10.86 -0.23 -11.85
CA THR A 27 10.45 1.07 -11.29
C THR A 27 8.99 1.29 -11.63
N HIS A 28 8.14 1.34 -10.60
CA HIS A 28 6.72 1.64 -10.74
C HIS A 28 6.42 3.00 -10.11
N ALA A 29 5.77 3.88 -10.86
CA ALA A 29 5.34 5.18 -10.35
C ALA A 29 4.02 5.00 -9.58
N HIS A 30 4.04 5.23 -8.26
CA HIS A 30 2.85 5.20 -7.43
C HIS A 30 2.55 6.55 -6.80
N GLN A 31 1.27 6.92 -6.76
CA GLN A 31 0.83 8.07 -5.99
C GLN A 31 0.73 7.70 -4.51
N ILE A 32 1.59 8.32 -3.71
CA ILE A 32 1.66 8.11 -2.27
C ILE A 32 1.26 9.42 -1.58
N ARG A 33 0.24 9.35 -0.72
CA ARG A 33 -0.15 10.50 0.11
C ARG A 33 0.73 10.55 1.34
N VAL A 34 1.54 11.61 1.43
CA VAL A 34 2.44 11.89 2.56
C VAL A 34 2.10 13.26 3.13
N ASP A 35 2.02 13.35 4.45
CA ASP A 35 1.85 14.62 5.16
C ASP A 35 3.22 15.16 5.60
N LEU A 36 3.73 16.13 4.86
CA LEU A 36 5.05 16.73 5.10
C LEU A 36 5.11 17.62 6.33
N SER A 37 3.97 18.02 6.89
CA SER A 37 3.93 18.72 8.17
C SER A 37 4.25 17.80 9.35
N ARG A 38 4.34 16.48 9.11
CA ARG A 38 4.59 15.46 10.14
C ARG A 38 5.74 14.54 9.71
N PRO A 39 7.00 14.97 9.92
CA PRO A 39 8.18 14.20 9.50
C PRO A 39 8.25 12.80 10.14
N ALA A 40 7.82 12.67 11.40
CA ALA A 40 7.78 11.41 12.11
C ALA A 40 6.79 10.40 11.49
N THR A 41 5.75 10.87 10.79
CA THR A 41 4.77 10.01 10.11
C THR A 41 5.17 9.65 8.68
N THR A 42 6.37 10.04 8.27
CA THR A 42 6.92 9.73 6.95
C THR A 42 8.04 8.68 7.03
N ALA A 43 8.24 8.04 8.20
CA ALA A 43 9.32 7.07 8.43
C ALA A 43 10.72 7.60 8.01
N GLY A 44 10.91 8.92 8.00
CA GLY A 44 12.11 9.57 7.53
C GLY A 44 12.23 9.78 6.02
N PHE A 45 11.23 9.41 5.21
CA PHE A 45 11.26 9.76 3.78
C PHE A 45 11.11 11.28 3.59
N GLN A 46 11.82 11.83 2.61
CA GLN A 46 11.74 13.23 2.24
C GLN A 46 10.90 13.39 0.97
N ALA A 47 10.16 14.50 0.86
CA ALA A 47 9.43 14.82 -0.36
C ALA A 47 10.25 15.70 -1.31
N PRO A 48 10.06 15.56 -2.64
CA PRO A 48 9.21 14.55 -3.30
C PRO A 48 9.76 13.14 -3.08
N LEU A 49 8.85 12.17 -2.89
CA LEU A 49 9.19 10.80 -2.46
C LEU A 49 9.84 10.02 -3.61
N ASP A 50 11.12 10.27 -3.86
CA ASP A 50 11.95 9.45 -4.72
C ASP A 50 12.68 8.42 -3.85
N VAL A 51 12.07 7.25 -3.72
CA VAL A 51 12.53 6.21 -2.81
C VAL A 51 12.81 4.91 -3.56
N VAL A 52 14.03 4.42 -3.41
CA VAL A 52 14.42 3.09 -3.90
C VAL A 52 14.20 2.10 -2.76
N VAL A 53 13.36 1.10 -2.98
CA VAL A 53 13.15 0.02 -2.02
C VAL A 53 14.43 -0.84 -1.96
N PRO A 54 15.02 -1.06 -0.77
CA PRO A 54 16.19 -1.92 -0.64
C PRO A 54 15.93 -3.36 -1.05
N GLU A 55 17.01 -4.10 -1.32
CA GLU A 55 16.91 -5.54 -1.60
C GLU A 55 16.31 -6.29 -0.40
N ASN A 56 15.49 -7.31 -0.67
CA ASN A 56 14.76 -8.11 0.33
C ASN A 56 13.85 -7.28 1.25
N GLN A 57 13.34 -6.15 0.74
CA GLN A 57 12.38 -5.31 1.46
C GLN A 57 11.19 -4.94 0.57
N TYR A 58 10.09 -4.56 1.21
CA TYR A 58 8.85 -4.15 0.58
C TYR A 58 8.38 -2.81 1.13
N LEU A 59 7.83 -2.00 0.23
CA LEU A 59 7.06 -0.82 0.57
C LEU A 59 5.58 -1.18 0.45
N VAL A 60 4.83 -1.12 1.57
CA VAL A 60 3.43 -1.57 1.61
C VAL A 60 2.48 -0.43 1.97
N PHE A 61 1.26 -0.50 1.41
CA PHE A 61 0.22 0.49 1.63
C PHE A 61 -1.12 -0.18 1.92
N GLY A 62 -1.89 0.38 2.85
CA GLY A 62 -3.28 0.02 3.00
C GLY A 62 -4.13 0.54 1.84
N ASP A 63 -5.25 -0.12 1.58
CA ASP A 63 -6.28 0.36 0.66
C ASP A 63 -7.01 1.59 1.22
N ASN A 64 -7.31 1.59 2.53
CA ASN A 64 -7.86 2.73 3.25
C ASN A 64 -6.75 3.71 3.67
N ARG A 65 -6.26 4.49 2.70
CA ARG A 65 -5.05 5.34 2.80
C ARG A 65 -5.04 6.31 3.96
N ASP A 66 -6.19 6.84 4.36
CA ASP A 66 -6.26 7.84 5.45
C ASP A 66 -6.36 7.17 6.84
N HIS A 67 -6.65 5.87 6.88
CA HIS A 67 -6.82 5.08 8.09
C HIS A 67 -5.90 3.85 8.12
N SER A 68 -4.74 3.94 7.48
CA SER A 68 -3.75 2.87 7.48
C SER A 68 -2.45 3.34 8.14
N SER A 69 -2.02 2.61 9.16
CA SER A 69 -0.65 2.68 9.66
C SER A 69 0.19 1.74 8.83
N ASP A 70 0.76 2.24 7.73
CA ASP A 70 1.54 1.48 6.76
C ASP A 70 2.97 2.02 6.61
N SER A 71 3.70 1.61 5.57
CA SER A 71 5.11 1.95 5.39
C SER A 71 5.40 3.45 5.39
N ARG A 72 4.40 4.30 5.11
CA ARG A 72 4.55 5.75 5.26
C ARG A 72 4.96 6.11 6.68
N TYR A 73 4.45 5.43 7.68
CA TYR A 73 4.67 5.74 9.10
C TYR A 73 5.85 4.99 9.70
N TRP A 74 6.05 3.73 9.34
CA TRP A 74 7.02 2.83 9.99
C TRP A 74 8.09 2.23 9.06
N GLY A 75 8.13 2.61 7.79
CA GLY A 75 9.20 2.26 6.85
C GLY A 75 8.97 0.93 6.12
N PHE A 76 10.04 0.30 5.63
CA PHE A 76 9.94 -0.92 4.82
C PHE A 76 9.69 -2.18 5.66
N VAL A 77 9.14 -3.21 5.02
CA VAL A 77 8.97 -4.56 5.58
C VAL A 77 10.08 -5.47 5.04
N ASP A 78 10.77 -6.21 5.91
CA ASP A 78 11.73 -7.25 5.52
C ASP A 78 11.01 -8.47 4.94
N ASP A 79 11.51 -9.04 3.84
CA ASP A 79 10.94 -10.20 3.14
C ASP A 79 10.68 -11.39 4.07
N LYS A 80 11.54 -11.63 5.07
CA LYS A 80 11.36 -12.74 6.01
C LYS A 80 10.12 -12.60 6.90
N LEU A 81 9.52 -11.41 6.96
CA LEU A 81 8.28 -11.13 7.70
C LEU A 81 7.04 -11.36 6.84
N ILE A 82 7.19 -11.58 5.53
CA ILE A 82 6.09 -11.87 4.62
C ILE A 82 5.71 -13.35 4.74
N VAL A 83 4.48 -13.60 5.18
CA VAL A 83 3.95 -14.97 5.38
C VAL A 83 3.31 -15.52 4.11
N GLY A 84 2.70 -14.67 3.28
CA GLY A 84 2.05 -15.09 2.05
C GLY A 84 1.12 -14.04 1.44
N LYS A 85 0.43 -14.44 0.37
CA LYS A 85 -0.50 -13.59 -0.39
C LYS A 85 -1.95 -13.91 -0.06
N ALA A 86 -2.75 -12.90 0.28
CA ALA A 86 -4.18 -13.06 0.43
C ALA A 86 -4.82 -13.44 -0.93
N GLN A 87 -5.48 -14.60 -0.97
CA GLN A 87 -6.05 -15.14 -2.23
C GLN A 87 -7.56 -14.93 -2.34
N GLY A 88 -8.30 -14.95 -1.23
CA GLY A 88 -9.75 -14.96 -1.28
C GLY A 88 -10.40 -14.63 0.05
N ILE A 89 -11.66 -14.23 -0.04
CA ILE A 89 -12.56 -14.06 1.09
C ILE A 89 -13.37 -15.35 1.18
N TRP A 90 -13.27 -16.05 2.31
CA TRP A 90 -14.00 -17.31 2.53
C TRP A 90 -15.21 -17.13 3.47
N MET A 91 -15.20 -16.07 4.28
CA MET A 91 -16.30 -15.73 5.19
C MET A 91 -16.17 -14.27 5.66
N HIS A 92 -17.31 -13.61 5.89
CA HIS A 92 -17.38 -12.30 6.54
C HIS A 92 -18.36 -12.34 7.72
N LEU A 93 -17.92 -11.97 8.92
CA LEU A 93 -18.74 -12.00 10.12
C LEU A 93 -19.24 -10.59 10.46
N ASN A 94 -20.55 -10.36 10.40
CA ASN A 94 -21.18 -9.10 10.82
C ASN A 94 -22.21 -9.38 11.93
N GLY A 95 -21.79 -9.24 13.19
CA GLY A 95 -22.54 -9.75 14.34
C GLY A 95 -22.18 -11.22 14.60
N TRP A 96 -23.18 -12.07 14.89
CA TRP A 96 -22.96 -13.49 15.19
C TRP A 96 -23.28 -14.42 14.01
N VAL A 97 -23.99 -13.94 12.99
CA VAL A 97 -24.32 -14.72 11.80
C VAL A 97 -23.27 -14.47 10.71
N PRO A 98 -22.62 -15.52 10.17
CA PRO A 98 -21.70 -15.35 9.06
C PRO A 98 -22.45 -14.97 7.79
N SER A 99 -21.86 -14.06 7.01
CA SER A 99 -22.27 -13.72 5.65
C SER A 99 -21.26 -14.25 4.65
N PHE A 100 -21.77 -14.81 3.56
CA PHE A 100 -20.99 -15.36 2.46
C PHE A 100 -21.16 -14.56 1.15
N SER A 101 -21.84 -13.42 1.21
CA SER A 101 -22.12 -12.59 0.01
C SER A 101 -20.87 -12.01 -0.64
N ARG A 102 -19.73 -12.03 0.06
CA ARG A 102 -18.43 -11.55 -0.41
C ARG A 102 -17.45 -12.68 -0.73
N ASN A 103 -17.90 -13.94 -0.67
CA ASN A 103 -17.02 -15.07 -0.93
C ASN A 103 -16.52 -15.04 -2.36
N GLY A 104 -15.21 -15.22 -2.53
CA GLY A 104 -14.59 -15.19 -3.85
C GLY A 104 -13.10 -14.94 -3.77
N TRP A 105 -12.43 -15.12 -4.91
CA TRP A 105 -11.03 -14.79 -5.07
C TRP A 105 -10.84 -13.27 -5.17
N ILE A 106 -9.74 -12.78 -4.60
CA ILE A 106 -9.31 -11.39 -4.71
C ILE A 106 -8.50 -11.29 -6.02
N GLN A 107 -8.96 -10.46 -6.95
CA GLN A 107 -8.35 -10.21 -8.27
C GLN A 107 -7.74 -8.82 -8.38
#